data_AF-A0A414HBY4-F1
#
_entry.id   AF-A0A414HBY4-F1
#
_cell.length_a   1.000
_cell.length_b   1.000
_cell.length_c   1.000
_cell.angle_alpha   90.00
_cell.angle_beta   90.00
_cell.angle_gamma   90.00
#
_symmetry.space_group_name_H-M   'P 1'
#
loop_
_entity.id
_entity.type
_entity.pdbx_description
1 polymer ?
#
loop_
_entity_poly.entity_id
_entity_poly.type
_entity_poly.pdbx_seq_one_letter_code
_entity_poly.pdbx_strand_id
1 'polypeptide(L)'
;KALTNPKGSADLVLREGDVVFIPKNTNTVTINGAVMVPNTVSYMKGKNVDYYLNQAGGCSDNARKSKKFIVYMNGQVTKVKGSGKKQIEPGCEIIVPGKAKKKGNIANILGYATS
;
A
#
# COMPACT_ATOMS: atom_id res chain seq x y z
N LYS A 1 -14.10 -19.14 -6.51
CA LYS A 1 -15.53 -18.80 -6.31
C LYS A 1 -16.29 -18.86 -7.64
N ALA A 2 -15.98 -18.03 -8.64
CA ALA A 2 -16.54 -18.16 -9.99
C ALA A 2 -16.27 -19.55 -10.60
N LEU A 3 -14.99 -19.94 -10.70
CA LEU A 3 -14.58 -21.27 -11.22
C LEU A 3 -15.10 -22.47 -10.41
N THR A 4 -15.44 -22.27 -9.14
CA THR A 4 -15.87 -23.33 -8.23
C THR A 4 -17.40 -23.45 -8.13
N ASN A 5 -18.14 -22.45 -8.64
CA ASN A 5 -19.60 -22.45 -8.70
C ASN A 5 -20.05 -21.68 -9.96
N PRO A 6 -20.02 -22.33 -11.14
CA PRO A 6 -20.45 -21.73 -12.39
C PRO A 6 -21.90 -21.21 -12.31
N LYS A 7 -22.17 -20.08 -12.95
CA LYS A 7 -23.43 -19.31 -12.91
C LYS A 7 -23.77 -18.72 -11.55
N GLY A 8 -22.83 -18.71 -10.61
CA GLY A 8 -22.98 -18.08 -9.30
C GLY A 8 -22.80 -16.55 -9.34
N SER A 9 -23.03 -15.88 -8.22
CA SER A 9 -22.88 -14.42 -8.08
C SER A 9 -21.46 -13.88 -8.27
N ALA A 10 -20.46 -14.76 -8.40
CA ALA A 10 -19.08 -14.40 -8.69
C ALA A 10 -18.74 -14.45 -10.19
N ASP A 11 -19.65 -14.93 -11.04
CA ASP A 11 -19.47 -14.94 -12.49
C ASP A 11 -19.66 -13.53 -13.05
N LEU A 12 -18.67 -13.08 -13.80
CA LEU A 12 -18.68 -11.76 -14.43
C LEU A 12 -19.22 -11.90 -15.84
N VAL A 13 -20.29 -11.15 -16.14
CA VAL A 13 -20.79 -11.00 -17.51
C VAL A 13 -20.05 -9.82 -18.15
N LEU A 14 -19.32 -10.10 -19.24
CA LEU A 14 -18.62 -9.08 -20.00
C LEU A 14 -19.53 -8.50 -21.08
N ARG A 15 -19.39 -7.20 -21.34
CA ARG A 15 -20.07 -6.47 -22.41
C ARG A 15 -19.07 -6.01 -23.47
N GLU A 16 -19.58 -5.62 -24.63
CA GLU A 16 -18.76 -5.02 -25.68
C GLU A 16 -18.02 -3.79 -25.14
N GLY A 17 -16.72 -3.74 -25.36
CA GLY A 17 -15.84 -2.69 -24.85
C GLY A 17 -15.17 -2.98 -23.50
N ASP A 18 -15.55 -4.05 -22.78
CA ASP A 18 -14.86 -4.44 -21.55
C ASP A 18 -13.44 -4.95 -21.84
N VAL A 19 -12.49 -4.61 -20.96
CA VAL A 19 -11.09 -5.02 -21.07
C VAL A 19 -10.70 -5.89 -19.87
N VAL A 20 -10.26 -7.11 -20.14
CA VAL A 20 -9.69 -8.01 -19.13
C VAL A 20 -8.18 -7.88 -19.15
N PHE A 21 -7.62 -7.29 -18.09
CA PHE A 21 -6.18 -7.15 -17.92
C PHE A 21 -5.63 -8.25 -17.01
N ILE A 22 -4.71 -9.07 -17.52
CA ILE A 22 -4.02 -10.10 -16.76
C ILE A 22 -2.58 -9.62 -16.52
N PRO A 23 -2.26 -9.13 -15.31
CA PRO A 23 -0.92 -8.68 -15.02
C PRO A 23 0.05 -9.87 -14.99
N LYS A 24 1.28 -9.65 -15.47
CA LYS A 24 2.35 -10.64 -15.33
C LYS A 24 2.64 -10.83 -13.84
N ASN A 25 2.65 -12.07 -13.37
CA ASN A 25 3.07 -12.36 -12.00
C ASN A 25 4.57 -12.09 -11.90
N THR A 26 4.93 -11.00 -11.23
CA THR A 26 6.30 -10.66 -10.93
C THR A 26 6.59 -11.16 -9.52
N ASN A 27 7.66 -11.94 -9.34
CA ASN A 27 8.10 -12.37 -8.02
C ASN A 27 8.80 -11.23 -7.27
N THR A 28 8.09 -10.11 -7.12
CA THR A 28 8.58 -8.83 -6.61
C THR A 28 7.60 -8.22 -5.61
N VAL A 29 8.06 -7.24 -4.84
CA VAL A 29 7.25 -6.38 -3.99
C VAL A 29 7.64 -4.95 -4.30
N THR A 30 6.65 -4.09 -4.56
CA THR A 30 6.86 -2.66 -4.76
C THR A 30 6.73 -1.93 -3.43
N ILE A 31 7.61 -0.97 -3.17
CA ILE A 31 7.60 -0.13 -1.97
C ILE A 31 7.43 1.33 -2.41
N ASN A 32 6.37 1.98 -1.92
CA ASN A 32 5.98 3.32 -2.35
C ASN A 32 5.48 4.21 -1.20
N GLY A 33 5.36 5.50 -1.51
CA GLY A 33 4.87 6.54 -0.60
C GLY A 33 5.98 7.25 0.17
N ALA A 34 5.76 7.51 1.45
CA ALA A 34 6.68 8.19 2.37
C ALA A 34 7.81 7.26 2.85
N VAL A 35 8.66 6.88 1.89
CA VAL A 35 9.90 6.11 2.08
C VAL A 35 11.07 6.91 1.52
N MET A 36 12.31 6.54 1.88
CA MET A 36 13.50 7.29 1.44
C MET A 36 13.71 7.18 -0.07
N VAL A 37 13.66 5.96 -0.61
CA VAL A 37 13.79 5.69 -2.05
C VAL A 37 12.74 4.66 -2.46
N PRO A 38 11.64 5.08 -3.11
CA PRO A 38 10.67 4.15 -3.67
C PRO A 38 11.32 3.21 -4.70
N ASN A 39 11.07 1.91 -4.58
CA ASN A 39 11.66 0.91 -5.45
C ASN A 39 10.83 -0.39 -5.50
N THR A 40 11.18 -1.28 -6.42
CA THR A 40 10.64 -2.63 -6.51
C THR A 40 11.77 -3.63 -6.29
N VAL A 41 11.57 -4.59 -5.41
CA VAL A 41 12.58 -5.59 -5.03
C VAL A 41 12.03 -7.00 -5.14
N SER A 42 12.91 -8.00 -5.22
CA SER A 42 12.50 -9.41 -5.29
C SER A 42 11.71 -9.83 -4.05
N TYR A 43 10.60 -10.55 -4.26
CA TYR A 43 9.84 -11.16 -3.18
C TYR A 43 10.63 -12.31 -2.57
N MET A 44 10.74 -12.28 -1.25
CA MET A 44 11.31 -13.34 -0.44
C MET A 44 10.30 -13.87 0.57
N LYS A 45 10.08 -15.18 0.50
CA LYS A 45 9.17 -15.88 1.39
C LYS A 45 9.58 -15.68 2.86
N GLY A 46 8.59 -15.32 3.68
CA GLY A 46 8.77 -15.19 5.13
C GLY A 46 9.43 -13.90 5.60
N LYS A 47 9.76 -12.97 4.70
CA LYS A 47 10.12 -11.59 5.07
C LYS A 47 8.87 -10.79 5.44
N ASN A 48 9.07 -9.81 6.31
CA ASN A 48 8.00 -8.97 6.85
C ASN A 48 8.03 -7.57 6.22
N VAL A 49 7.06 -6.72 6.57
CA VAL A 49 6.95 -5.38 5.95
C VAL A 49 8.19 -4.53 6.22
N ASP A 50 8.76 -4.62 7.43
CA ASP A 50 9.94 -3.83 7.80
C ASP A 50 11.19 -4.24 7.00
N TYR A 51 11.35 -5.52 6.67
CA TYR A 51 12.41 -5.98 5.77
C TYR A 51 12.34 -5.24 4.43
N TYR A 52 11.16 -5.16 3.81
CA TYR A 52 10.99 -4.49 2.52
C TYR A 52 11.14 -2.97 2.64
N LEU A 53 10.63 -2.35 3.71
CA LEU A 53 10.84 -0.93 3.95
C LEU A 53 12.32 -0.58 4.11
N ASN A 54 13.12 -1.45 4.72
CA ASN A 54 14.56 -1.25 4.82
C ASN A 54 15.26 -1.33 3.46
N GLN A 55 14.74 -2.11 2.49
CA GLN A 55 15.26 -2.10 1.12
C GLN A 55 14.99 -0.76 0.40
N ALA A 56 14.02 0.02 0.87
CA ALA A 56 13.74 1.38 0.41
C ALA A 56 14.48 2.46 1.24
N GLY A 57 15.47 2.07 2.05
CA GLY A 57 16.18 2.98 2.96
C GLY A 57 15.39 3.38 4.21
N GLY A 58 14.26 2.72 4.48
CA GLY A 58 13.35 3.02 5.57
C GLY A 58 12.28 4.05 5.21
N CYS A 59 11.47 4.41 6.20
CA CYS A 59 10.44 5.44 6.05
C CYS A 59 11.04 6.85 6.15
N SER A 60 10.57 7.79 5.33
CA SER A 60 10.95 9.20 5.40
C SER A 60 10.42 9.90 6.67
N ASP A 61 10.92 11.09 6.99
CA ASP A 61 10.57 11.82 8.22
C ASP A 61 9.09 12.23 8.29
N ASN A 62 8.51 12.53 7.14
CA ASN A 62 7.10 12.84 7.01
C ASN A 62 6.19 11.59 6.99
N ALA A 63 6.72 10.38 7.17
CA ALA A 63 5.93 9.15 7.11
C ALA A 63 5.02 8.95 8.32
N ARG A 64 3.77 8.53 8.08
CA ARG A 64 2.86 8.05 9.12
C ARG A 64 3.08 6.55 9.35
N LYS A 65 4.19 6.22 10.00
CA LYS A 65 4.69 4.83 10.24
C LYS A 65 3.66 3.86 10.84
N SER A 66 2.64 4.35 11.56
CA SER A 66 1.57 3.55 12.16
C SER A 66 0.45 3.13 11.20
N LYS A 67 0.44 3.63 9.96
CA LYS A 67 -0.61 3.35 8.97
C LYS A 67 -0.04 2.85 7.65
N LYS A 68 0.63 1.70 7.67
CA LYS A 68 1.12 1.03 6.45
C LYS A 68 0.00 0.24 5.79
N PHE A 69 0.00 0.17 4.46
CA PHE A 69 -0.97 -0.57 3.66
C PHE A 69 -0.27 -1.54 2.71
N ILE A 70 -0.98 -2.61 2.35
CA ILE A 70 -0.61 -3.53 1.28
C ILE A 70 -1.70 -3.48 0.22
N VAL A 71 -1.32 -3.20 -1.02
CA VAL A 71 -2.19 -3.25 -2.20
C VAL A 71 -1.85 -4.52 -2.98
N TYR A 72 -2.84 -5.36 -3.21
CA TYR A 72 -2.69 -6.60 -3.97
C TYR A 72 -2.95 -6.37 -5.46
N MET A 73 -2.47 -7.30 -6.30
CA MET A 73 -2.64 -7.21 -7.76
C MET A 73 -4.12 -7.17 -8.22
N ASN A 74 -5.03 -7.70 -7.40
CA ASN A 74 -6.48 -7.63 -7.65
C ASN A 74 -7.11 -6.30 -7.18
N GLY A 75 -6.31 -5.32 -6.76
CA GLY A 75 -6.75 -4.01 -6.27
C GLY A 75 -7.21 -3.99 -4.80
N GLN A 76 -7.23 -5.13 -4.11
CA GLN A 76 -7.61 -5.15 -2.70
C GLN A 76 -6.55 -4.42 -1.85
N VAL A 77 -7.01 -3.59 -0.92
CA VAL A 77 -6.15 -2.87 0.02
C VAL A 77 -6.37 -3.38 1.42
N THR A 78 -5.30 -3.71 2.13
CA THR A 78 -5.37 -4.08 3.55
C THR A 78 -4.41 -3.27 4.39
N LYS A 79 -4.80 -2.98 5.62
CA LYS A 79 -3.88 -2.40 6.61
C LYS A 79 -2.90 -3.49 7.06
N VAL A 80 -1.64 -3.13 7.23
CA VAL A 80 -0.63 -4.01 7.83
C VAL A 80 -1.00 -4.32 9.28
N LYS A 81 -1.05 -5.61 9.64
CA LYS A 81 -1.33 -6.12 10.99
C LYS A 81 -0.07 -6.80 11.54
N GLY A 82 0.29 -6.49 12.79
CA GLY A 82 1.53 -6.99 13.39
C GLY A 82 2.76 -6.66 12.53
N SER A 83 3.56 -7.67 12.19
CA SER A 83 4.70 -7.54 11.28
C SER A 83 4.34 -7.56 9.79
N GLY A 84 3.10 -7.90 9.43
CA GLY A 84 2.65 -8.04 8.03
C GLY A 84 3.22 -9.23 7.28
N LYS A 85 4.04 -10.09 7.91
CA LYS A 85 4.71 -11.25 7.28
C LYS A 85 3.77 -12.20 6.53
N LYS A 86 2.55 -12.42 7.06
CA LYS A 86 1.54 -13.30 6.45
C LYS A 86 0.68 -12.63 5.39
N GLN A 87 0.85 -11.32 5.19
CA GLN A 87 0.04 -10.52 4.26
C GLN A 87 0.79 -10.18 2.98
N ILE A 88 2.10 -10.38 2.92
CA ILE A 88 2.92 -10.03 1.74
C ILE A 88 2.83 -11.17 0.73
N GLU A 89 2.50 -10.81 -0.50
CA GLU A 89 2.35 -11.72 -1.63
C GLU A 89 3.19 -11.19 -2.81
N PRO A 90 3.65 -12.06 -3.73
CA PRO A 90 4.25 -11.61 -4.98
C PRO A 90 3.36 -10.63 -5.74
N GLY A 91 3.96 -9.58 -6.29
CA GLY A 91 3.30 -8.53 -7.03
C GLY A 91 2.54 -7.51 -6.17
N CYS A 92 2.55 -7.64 -4.83
CA CYS A 92 1.92 -6.65 -3.97
C CYS A 92 2.77 -5.38 -3.83
N GLU A 93 2.11 -4.31 -3.41
CA GLU A 93 2.71 -3.01 -3.15
C GLU A 93 2.53 -2.63 -1.68
N ILE A 94 3.62 -2.27 -1.02
CA ILE A 94 3.64 -1.74 0.35
C ILE A 94 3.64 -0.22 0.26
N ILE A 95 2.61 0.42 0.81
CA ILE A 95 2.46 1.88 0.80
C ILE A 95 2.55 2.44 2.22
N VAL A 96 3.41 3.45 2.38
CA VAL A 96 3.49 4.25 3.61
C VAL A 96 2.92 5.65 3.32
N PRO A 97 1.82 6.07 3.95
CA PRO A 97 1.27 7.41 3.74
C PRO A 97 2.10 8.47 4.47
N GLY A 98 2.09 9.69 3.95
CA GLY A 98 2.60 10.86 4.66
C GLY A 98 1.71 11.28 5.84
N LYS A 99 2.29 12.02 6.78
CA LYS A 99 1.57 12.76 7.81
C LYS A 99 0.80 13.89 7.14
N ALA A 100 -0.46 14.10 7.53
CA ALA A 100 -1.20 15.28 7.09
C ALA A 100 -0.49 16.54 7.64
N LYS A 101 -0.27 17.55 6.79
CA LYS A 101 0.22 18.84 7.26
C LYS A 101 -0.84 19.42 8.20
N LYS A 102 -0.51 19.61 9.49
CA LYS A 102 -1.34 20.43 10.37
C LYS A 102 -1.32 21.83 9.78
N LYS A 103 -2.47 22.34 9.30
CA LYS A 103 -2.64 23.78 9.07
C LYS A 103 -2.39 24.43 10.43
N GLY A 104 -1.31 25.19 10.56
CA GLY A 104 -1.05 25.94 11.79
C GLY A 104 -2.21 26.90 12.03
N ASN A 105 -2.77 26.93 13.24
CA ASN A 105 -3.72 27.95 13.63
C ASN A 105 -2.97 29.28 13.78
N ILE A 106 -2.76 29.97 12.65
CA ILE A 106 -2.21 31.33 12.62
C ILE A 106 -3.04 32.27 13.52
N ALA A 107 -4.34 31.97 13.68
CA ALA A 107 -5.24 32.66 14.60
C ALA A 107 -4.76 32.65 16.06
N ASN A 108 -4.16 31.54 16.54
CA ASN A 108 -3.66 31.48 17.92
C ASN A 108 -2.36 32.28 18.06
N ILE A 109 -1.47 32.20 17.06
CA ILE A 109 -0.17 32.89 17.08
C ILE A 109 -0.37 34.41 17.01
N LEU A 110 -1.31 34.88 16.19
CA LEU A 110 -1.61 36.31 16.07
C LEU A 110 -2.26 36.87 17.34
N GLY A 111 -3.17 36.10 17.98
CA GLY A 111 -3.81 36.50 19.23
C GLY A 111 -2.84 36.69 20.40
N TYR A 112 -1.77 35.89 20.48
CA TYR A 112 -0.71 36.08 21.48
C TYR A 112 0.23 37.24 21.15
N ALA A 113 0.40 37.59 19.88
CA ALA A 113 1.29 38.67 19.45
C ALA A 113 0.62 40.05 19.51
N THR A 114 -0.71 40.10 19.52
CA THR A 114 -1.51 41.33 19.66
C THR A 114 -2.05 41.55 21.07
N SER A 115 -1.66 40.73 22.05
CA SER A 115 -1.98 40.90 23.47
C SER A 115 -0.87 41.64 24.20
#